data_AF-A0A947NFN7-F1
#
_entry.id   AF-A0A947NFN7-F1
#
_cell.length_a   1.000
_cell.length_b   1.000
_cell.length_c   1.000
_cell.angle_alpha   90.00
_cell.angle_beta   90.00
_cell.angle_gamma   90.00
#
_symmetry.space_group_name_H-M   'P 1'
#
loop_
_entity.id
_entity.type
_entity.pdbx_description
1 polymer ?
#
loop_
_entity_poly.entity_id
_entity_poly.type
_entity_poly.pdbx_seq_one_letter_code
_entity_poly.pdbx_strand_id
1 'polypeptide(L)'
;MRWVSAVCLLSSVLFVAGMFLVTKPVGADTAQTVPRAALKYQRDLTREARAVWGLNANVPVMAAQIHQESRWNETAESKYAQGLAQFTPATAKWISGAYRLGAAEPFNPSWALRALVTYDKHLWDRTSGVDDCNRWAFTLAGYNGGAGWIIKERKMAREAGDDPDLWFGGVERYNARATWAWRENRDYPRKILIKHQPTYKHWGVPECSTLK
;
A
#
# COMPACT_ATOMS: atom_id res chain seq x y z
N MET A 1 -24.47 68.18 -25.44
CA MET A 1 -25.66 69.02 -25.15
C MET A 1 -26.88 68.12 -25.27
N ARG A 2 -27.65 67.92 -24.17
CA ARG A 2 -28.98 67.25 -24.03
C ARG A 2 -29.06 65.73 -24.36
N TRP A 3 -29.28 64.80 -23.42
CA TRP A 3 -30.43 64.47 -22.53
C TRP A 3 -31.53 63.58 -23.17
N VAL A 4 -31.75 62.39 -22.56
CA VAL A 4 -32.97 61.51 -22.43
C VAL A 4 -33.57 60.86 -23.69
N SER A 5 -34.25 59.70 -23.70
CA SER A 5 -34.89 58.80 -22.70
C SER A 5 -35.06 57.41 -23.36
N ALA A 6 -34.86 56.30 -22.64
CA ALA A 6 -35.87 55.30 -22.20
C ALA A 6 -36.84 54.74 -23.25
N VAL A 7 -36.99 53.41 -23.29
CA VAL A 7 -38.22 52.66 -22.92
C VAL A 7 -38.01 51.17 -23.25
N CYS A 8 -38.13 50.33 -22.22
CA CYS A 8 -38.24 48.88 -22.30
C CYS A 8 -39.63 48.48 -22.81
N LEU A 9 -39.70 47.53 -23.74
CA LEU A 9 -40.92 46.76 -24.03
C LEU A 9 -40.65 45.28 -23.77
N LEU A 10 -41.46 44.75 -22.85
CA LEU A 10 -41.56 43.35 -22.45
C LEU A 10 -42.04 42.48 -23.61
N SER A 11 -41.43 41.31 -23.78
CA SER A 11 -42.10 40.16 -24.42
C SER A 11 -41.93 38.92 -23.55
N SER A 12 -43.09 38.43 -23.12
CA SER A 12 -43.31 37.26 -22.28
C SER A 12 -42.98 35.99 -23.08
N VAL A 13 -42.11 35.12 -22.54
CA VAL A 13 -41.97 33.75 -23.05
C VAL A 13 -42.22 32.79 -21.89
N LEU A 14 -43.24 31.95 -22.08
CA LEU A 14 -43.74 30.94 -21.18
C LEU A 14 -42.68 29.88 -20.83
N PHE A 15 -42.70 29.51 -19.55
CA PHE A 15 -41.95 28.43 -18.92
C PHE A 15 -42.37 27.06 -19.50
N VAL A 16 -41.41 26.26 -19.97
CA VAL A 16 -41.48 24.79 -19.91
C VAL A 16 -40.18 24.30 -19.28
N ALA A 17 -40.18 24.22 -17.95
CA ALA A 17 -39.10 23.57 -17.22
C ALA A 17 -39.23 22.06 -17.38
N GLY A 18 -38.54 21.50 -18.37
CA GLY A 18 -38.30 20.07 -18.45
C GLY A 18 -37.38 19.65 -17.31
N MET A 19 -37.96 19.05 -16.26
CA MET A 19 -37.21 18.47 -15.17
C MET A 19 -36.54 17.18 -15.66
N PHE A 20 -35.36 17.31 -16.27
CA PHE A 20 -34.49 16.17 -16.56
C PHE A 20 -33.95 15.64 -15.22
N LEU A 21 -34.55 14.56 -14.74
CA LEU A 21 -33.94 13.70 -13.73
C LEU A 21 -32.66 13.12 -14.34
N VAL A 22 -31.53 13.79 -14.11
CA VAL A 22 -30.20 13.22 -14.36
C VAL A 22 -29.99 12.14 -13.31
N THR A 23 -30.40 10.91 -13.62
CA THR A 23 -29.93 9.74 -12.89
C THR A 23 -28.43 9.66 -13.13
N LYS A 24 -27.63 10.08 -12.14
CA LYS A 24 -26.20 9.78 -12.17
C LYS A 24 -26.07 8.26 -12.31
N PRO A 25 -25.33 7.74 -13.30
CA PRO A 25 -25.09 6.31 -13.35
C PRO A 25 -24.42 5.94 -12.03
N VAL A 26 -25.01 4.99 -11.31
CA VAL A 26 -24.33 4.30 -10.21
C VAL A 26 -23.04 3.78 -10.82
N GLY A 27 -21.90 4.26 -10.31
CA GLY A 27 -20.60 3.92 -10.85
C GLY A 27 -20.46 2.41 -10.94
N ALA A 28 -20.24 1.90 -12.15
CA ALA A 28 -19.70 0.56 -12.30
C ALA A 28 -18.38 0.55 -11.53
N ASP A 29 -18.31 -0.31 -10.52
CA ASP A 29 -17.11 -0.58 -9.75
C ASP A 29 -16.06 -1.07 -10.77
N THR A 30 -15.19 -0.16 -11.24
CA THR A 30 -14.16 -0.52 -12.19
C THR A 30 -13.16 -1.37 -11.43
N ALA A 31 -13.35 -2.69 -11.47
CA ALA A 31 -12.39 -3.63 -10.93
C ALA A 31 -11.01 -3.23 -11.44
N GLN A 32 -10.14 -2.75 -10.53
CA GLN A 32 -8.79 -2.38 -10.90
C GLN A 32 -8.12 -3.61 -11.51
N THR A 33 -7.77 -3.51 -12.79
CA THR A 33 -7.10 -4.59 -13.50
C THR A 33 -5.63 -4.61 -13.10
N VAL A 34 -5.08 -5.82 -12.96
CA VAL A 34 -3.64 -6.00 -12.73
C VAL A 34 -2.83 -5.22 -13.78
N PRO A 35 -1.90 -4.33 -13.38
CA PRO A 35 -1.08 -3.59 -14.34
C PRO A 35 -0.31 -4.53 -15.26
N ARG A 36 -0.23 -4.22 -16.55
CA ARG A 36 0.48 -5.06 -17.54
C ARG A 36 1.94 -5.33 -17.15
N ALA A 37 2.61 -4.33 -16.56
CA ALA A 37 3.97 -4.48 -16.04
C ALA A 37 4.08 -5.58 -14.96
N ALA A 38 3.06 -5.74 -14.11
CA ALA A 38 3.02 -6.77 -13.07
C ALA A 38 2.99 -8.19 -13.64
N LEU A 39 2.29 -8.39 -14.77
CA LEU A 39 2.11 -9.72 -15.37
C LEU A 39 3.45 -10.38 -15.75
N LYS A 40 4.47 -9.58 -16.12
CA LYS A 40 5.84 -10.06 -16.39
C LYS A 40 6.44 -10.81 -15.20
N TYR A 41 6.08 -10.42 -13.98
CA TYR A 41 6.73 -10.85 -12.74
C TYR A 41 5.88 -11.81 -11.90
N GLN A 42 4.62 -12.07 -12.26
CA GLN A 42 3.71 -12.90 -11.46
C GLN A 42 4.32 -14.26 -11.10
N ARG A 43 4.84 -14.98 -12.09
CA ARG A 43 5.43 -16.31 -11.91
C ARG A 43 6.65 -16.26 -11.00
N ASP A 44 7.51 -15.27 -11.22
CA ASP A 44 8.76 -15.15 -10.49
C ASP A 44 8.50 -14.73 -9.04
N LEU A 45 7.61 -13.76 -8.80
CA LEU A 45 7.15 -13.41 -7.45
C LEU A 45 6.54 -14.63 -6.74
N THR A 46 5.66 -15.37 -7.41
CA THR A 46 5.03 -16.57 -6.83
C THR A 46 6.08 -17.62 -6.45
N ARG A 47 7.08 -17.84 -7.30
CA ARG A 47 8.18 -18.79 -7.04
C ARG A 47 9.02 -18.35 -5.85
N GLU A 48 9.51 -17.11 -5.84
CA GLU A 48 10.35 -16.61 -4.73
C GLU A 48 9.55 -16.58 -3.42
N ALA A 49 8.29 -16.13 -3.45
CA ALA A 49 7.41 -16.11 -2.29
C ALA A 49 7.23 -17.52 -1.71
N ARG A 50 6.91 -18.52 -2.55
CA ARG A 50 6.73 -19.91 -2.08
C ARG A 50 8.03 -20.55 -1.59
N ALA A 51 9.17 -20.19 -2.16
CA ALA A 51 10.47 -20.68 -1.69
C ALA A 51 10.78 -20.21 -0.25
N VAL A 52 10.30 -19.02 0.14
CA VAL A 52 10.57 -18.42 1.45
C VAL A 52 9.43 -18.68 2.46
N TRP A 53 8.18 -18.67 2.02
CA TRP A 53 6.99 -18.72 2.88
C TRP A 53 6.23 -20.05 2.81
N GLY A 54 6.61 -20.95 1.90
CA GLY A 54 5.89 -22.20 1.64
C GLY A 54 4.68 -22.00 0.72
N LEU A 55 3.88 -23.06 0.54
CA LEU A 55 2.77 -23.07 -0.43
C LEU A 55 1.68 -22.04 -0.16
N ASN A 56 1.54 -21.61 1.10
CA ASN A 56 0.55 -20.64 1.55
C ASN A 56 1.07 -19.18 1.52
N ALA A 57 2.16 -18.90 0.80
CA ALA A 57 2.69 -17.55 0.65
C ALA A 57 1.61 -16.55 0.19
N ASN A 58 1.49 -15.41 0.87
CA ASN A 58 0.52 -14.38 0.50
C ASN A 58 1.03 -13.50 -0.67
N VAL A 59 0.97 -14.05 -1.88
CA VAL A 59 1.36 -13.37 -3.11
C VAL A 59 0.54 -12.08 -3.36
N PRO A 60 -0.78 -12.01 -3.09
CA PRO A 60 -1.54 -10.76 -3.22
C PRO A 60 -0.97 -9.58 -2.40
N VAL A 61 -0.58 -9.80 -1.14
CA VAL A 61 0.03 -8.75 -0.30
C VAL A 61 1.35 -8.28 -0.89
N MET A 62 2.25 -9.20 -1.24
CA MET A 62 3.57 -8.86 -1.79
C MET A 62 3.47 -8.15 -3.15
N ALA A 63 2.53 -8.57 -4.00
CA ALA A 63 2.25 -7.92 -5.28
C ALA A 63 1.71 -6.49 -5.09
N ALA A 64 0.85 -6.29 -4.09
CA ALA A 64 0.34 -4.99 -3.71
C ALA A 64 1.43 -4.08 -3.12
N GLN A 65 2.37 -4.64 -2.38
CA GLN A 65 3.54 -3.93 -1.87
C GLN A 65 4.44 -3.44 -3.01
N ILE A 66 4.79 -4.31 -3.96
CA ILE A 66 5.57 -3.89 -5.15
C ILE A 66 4.83 -2.83 -5.96
N HIS A 67 3.49 -2.93 -6.08
CA HIS A 67 2.69 -1.87 -6.67
C HIS A 67 2.88 -0.55 -5.93
N GLN A 68 2.75 -0.56 -4.61
CA GLN A 68 2.90 0.64 -3.79
C GLN A 68 4.30 1.23 -3.87
N GLU A 69 5.34 0.40 -3.94
CA GLU A 69 6.73 0.84 -3.98
C GLU A 69 7.12 1.46 -5.33
N SER A 70 6.84 0.78 -6.44
CA SER A 70 7.41 1.16 -7.73
C SER A 70 6.39 1.21 -8.86
N ARG A 71 5.13 0.84 -8.60
CA ARG A 71 4.13 0.55 -9.65
C ARG A 71 4.65 -0.46 -10.68
N TRP A 72 5.47 -1.42 -10.23
CA TRP A 72 6.15 -2.41 -11.06
C TRP A 72 7.19 -1.85 -12.05
N ASN A 73 7.76 -0.67 -11.75
CA ASN A 73 8.87 -0.11 -12.52
C ASN A 73 10.21 -0.59 -11.95
N GLU A 74 10.90 -1.49 -12.65
CA GLU A 74 12.18 -2.06 -12.21
C GLU A 74 13.32 -1.05 -12.15
N THR A 75 13.19 0.09 -12.84
CA THR A 75 14.16 1.20 -12.81
C THR A 75 13.68 2.36 -11.94
N ALA A 76 12.67 2.17 -11.08
CA ALA A 76 12.20 3.21 -10.18
C ALA A 76 13.34 3.64 -9.24
N GLU A 77 13.57 4.94 -9.13
CA GLU A 77 14.58 5.51 -8.25
C GLU A 77 14.01 6.76 -7.60
N SER A 78 14.16 6.82 -6.28
CA SER A 78 13.91 8.02 -5.49
C SER A 78 15.23 8.57 -4.96
N LYS A 79 15.16 9.66 -4.19
CA LYS A 79 16.33 10.17 -3.47
C LYS A 79 16.96 9.15 -2.51
N TYR A 80 16.21 8.13 -2.09
CA TYR A 80 16.59 7.25 -0.99
C TYR A 80 16.61 5.76 -1.34
N ALA A 81 15.89 5.36 -2.39
CA ALA A 81 15.50 3.97 -2.61
C ALA A 81 15.41 3.60 -4.10
N GLN A 82 15.63 2.32 -4.40
CA GLN A 82 15.86 1.83 -5.76
C GLN A 82 15.07 0.56 -6.08
N GLY A 83 14.67 0.45 -7.36
CA GLY A 83 14.10 -0.75 -7.98
C GLY A 83 12.69 -1.10 -7.58
N LEU A 84 12.27 -2.33 -7.91
CA LEU A 84 10.89 -2.80 -7.70
C LEU A 84 10.43 -2.68 -6.24
N ALA A 85 11.33 -2.97 -5.31
CA ALA A 85 11.08 -3.07 -3.88
C ALA A 85 11.45 -1.78 -3.11
N GLN A 86 11.99 -0.77 -3.82
CA GLN A 86 12.45 0.50 -3.22
C GLN A 86 13.33 0.28 -1.98
N PHE A 87 14.33 -0.60 -2.10
CA PHE A 87 15.31 -0.76 -1.04
C PHE A 87 16.27 0.44 -1.01
N THR A 88 16.59 0.91 0.19
CA THR A 88 17.75 1.79 0.38
C THR A 88 19.04 0.99 0.12
N PRO A 89 20.15 1.64 -0.29
CA PRO A 89 21.43 0.95 -0.46
C PRO A 89 21.90 0.22 0.80
N ALA A 90 21.64 0.80 1.98
CA ALA A 90 21.99 0.19 3.26
C ALA A 90 21.18 -1.08 3.52
N THR A 91 19.85 -1.04 3.30
CA THR A 91 18.98 -2.21 3.48
C THR A 91 19.31 -3.30 2.46
N ALA A 92 19.56 -2.94 1.20
CA ALA A 92 19.94 -3.88 0.14
C ALA A 92 21.24 -4.62 0.46
N LYS A 93 22.26 -3.90 0.96
CA LYS A 93 23.52 -4.49 1.42
C LYS A 93 23.31 -5.41 2.62
N TRP A 94 22.53 -4.98 3.61
CA TRP A 94 22.27 -5.77 4.81
C TRP A 94 21.54 -7.07 4.49
N ILE A 95 20.43 -7.03 3.75
CA ILE A 95 19.64 -8.23 3.45
C ILE A 95 20.43 -9.22 2.59
N SER A 96 21.26 -8.72 1.66
CA SER A 96 22.16 -9.53 0.85
C SER A 96 23.11 -10.37 1.70
N GLY A 97 23.74 -9.75 2.70
CA GLY A 97 24.66 -10.43 3.61
C GLY A 97 23.94 -11.35 4.59
N ALA A 98 22.86 -10.88 5.21
CA ALA A 98 22.13 -11.60 6.24
C ALA A 98 21.47 -12.90 5.73
N TYR A 99 21.04 -12.92 4.46
CA TYR A 99 20.31 -14.04 3.86
C TYR A 99 21.01 -14.66 2.65
N ARG A 100 22.28 -14.30 2.41
CA ARG A 100 23.13 -14.84 1.32
C ARG A 100 22.46 -14.74 -0.05
N LEU A 101 21.87 -13.59 -0.37
CA LEU A 101 21.12 -13.38 -1.61
C LEU A 101 21.99 -13.09 -2.85
N GLY A 102 23.32 -13.10 -2.69
CA GLY A 102 24.28 -12.63 -3.70
C GLY A 102 24.63 -11.15 -3.49
N ALA A 103 25.22 -10.52 -4.51
CA ALA A 103 25.48 -9.08 -4.48
C ALA A 103 24.16 -8.29 -4.48
N ALA A 104 24.15 -7.12 -3.85
CA ALA A 104 22.97 -6.26 -3.80
C ALA A 104 22.71 -5.63 -5.19
N GLU A 105 21.60 -5.98 -5.82
CA GLU A 105 21.22 -5.53 -7.16
C GLU A 105 19.78 -5.01 -7.19
N PRO A 106 19.46 -3.86 -6.58
CA PRO A 106 18.07 -3.40 -6.43
C PRO A 106 17.33 -3.20 -7.76
N PHE A 107 18.04 -2.84 -8.84
CA PHE A 107 17.46 -2.72 -10.19
C PHE A 107 17.30 -4.07 -10.93
N ASN A 108 17.86 -5.16 -10.41
CA ASN A 108 17.63 -6.50 -10.95
C ASN A 108 16.30 -7.01 -10.40
N PRO A 109 15.27 -7.24 -11.24
CA PRO A 109 13.95 -7.61 -10.76
C PRO A 109 13.95 -8.94 -10.01
N SER A 110 14.72 -9.94 -10.45
CA SER A 110 14.80 -11.24 -9.77
C SER A 110 15.39 -11.11 -8.37
N TRP A 111 16.44 -10.29 -8.24
CA TRP A 111 17.03 -10.02 -6.93
C TRP A 111 16.06 -9.23 -6.04
N ALA A 112 15.42 -8.18 -6.57
CA ALA A 112 14.51 -7.33 -5.83
C ALA A 112 13.29 -8.11 -5.30
N LEU A 113 12.70 -8.99 -6.11
CA LEU A 113 11.59 -9.85 -5.70
C LEU A 113 12.00 -10.80 -4.58
N ARG A 114 13.13 -11.49 -4.73
CA ARG A 114 13.66 -12.39 -3.69
C ARG A 114 13.97 -11.65 -2.39
N ALA A 115 14.59 -10.48 -2.48
CA ALA A 115 14.92 -9.66 -1.33
C ALA A 115 13.67 -9.13 -0.60
N LEU A 116 12.65 -8.69 -1.34
CA LEU A 116 11.37 -8.23 -0.77
C LEU A 116 10.70 -9.35 0.03
N VAL A 117 10.45 -10.51 -0.60
CA VAL A 117 9.76 -11.62 0.08
C VAL A 117 10.55 -12.15 1.28
N THR A 118 11.90 -12.09 1.22
CA THR A 118 12.77 -12.47 2.33
C THR A 118 12.70 -11.47 3.47
N TYR A 119 12.70 -10.17 3.16
CA TYR A 119 12.64 -9.13 4.17
C TYR A 119 11.26 -9.06 4.84
N ASP A 120 10.18 -9.24 4.08
CA ASP A 120 8.84 -9.39 4.66
C ASP A 120 8.80 -10.58 5.63
N LYS A 121 9.42 -11.72 5.27
CA LYS A 121 9.49 -12.90 6.16
C LYS A 121 10.29 -12.61 7.42
N HIS A 122 11.42 -11.91 7.28
CA HIS A 122 12.26 -11.49 8.39
C HIS A 122 11.45 -10.69 9.43
N LEU A 123 10.64 -9.74 8.95
CA LEU A 123 9.80 -8.88 9.78
C LEU A 123 8.62 -9.65 10.36
N TRP A 124 7.94 -10.45 9.53
CA TRP A 124 6.81 -11.30 9.93
C TRP A 124 7.17 -12.24 11.07
N ASP A 125 8.31 -12.92 11.00
CA ASP A 125 8.76 -13.86 12.04
C ASP A 125 9.10 -13.19 13.37
N ARG A 126 9.27 -11.87 13.36
CA ARG A 126 9.66 -11.07 14.55
C ARG A 126 8.53 -10.19 15.06
N THR A 127 7.34 -10.29 14.46
CA THR A 127 6.15 -9.59 14.92
C THR A 127 4.99 -10.57 15.12
N SER A 128 4.07 -10.20 16.01
CA SER A 128 2.78 -10.87 16.19
C SER A 128 1.65 -9.91 15.84
N GLY A 129 0.45 -10.47 15.65
CA GLY A 129 -0.80 -9.73 15.56
C GLY A 129 -1.92 -10.60 16.09
N VAL A 130 -3.05 -9.99 16.46
CA VAL A 130 -4.27 -10.72 16.89
C VAL A 130 -4.81 -11.67 15.82
N ASP A 131 -4.50 -11.39 14.56
CA ASP A 131 -4.71 -12.23 13.38
C ASP A 131 -3.65 -11.90 12.31
N ASP A 132 -3.68 -12.64 11.19
CA ASP A 132 -2.76 -12.44 10.08
C ASP A 132 -2.92 -11.07 9.40
N CYS A 133 -4.13 -10.50 9.41
CA CYS A 133 -4.38 -9.16 8.89
C CYS A 133 -3.60 -8.09 9.68
N ASN A 134 -3.69 -8.12 11.01
CA ASN A 134 -2.97 -7.22 11.90
C ASN A 134 -1.46 -7.50 11.86
N ARG A 135 -1.06 -8.77 11.80
CA ARG A 135 0.35 -9.15 11.70
C ARG A 135 0.98 -8.63 10.40
N TRP A 136 0.27 -8.71 9.27
CA TRP A 136 0.72 -8.12 8.01
C TRP A 136 0.82 -6.60 8.10
N ALA A 137 -0.11 -5.94 8.78
CA ALA A 137 -0.04 -4.51 8.97
C ALA A 137 1.20 -4.09 9.78
N PHE A 138 1.56 -4.83 10.84
CA PHE A 138 2.83 -4.64 11.56
C PHE A 138 4.05 -4.91 10.68
N THR A 139 4.05 -5.99 9.89
CA THR A 139 5.14 -6.32 8.96
C THR A 139 5.38 -5.19 7.96
N LEU A 140 4.32 -4.73 7.29
CA LEU A 140 4.39 -3.66 6.28
C LEU A 140 4.80 -2.32 6.91
N ALA A 141 4.31 -2.01 8.10
CA ALA A 141 4.74 -0.82 8.82
C ALA A 141 6.21 -0.91 9.26
N GLY A 142 6.68 -2.10 9.62
CA GLY A 142 8.09 -2.38 9.90
C GLY A 142 8.97 -2.24 8.66
N TYR A 143 8.46 -2.65 7.48
CA TYR A 143 9.15 -2.51 6.19
C TYR A 143 9.36 -1.04 5.85
N ASN A 144 8.28 -0.25 5.84
CA ASN A 144 8.29 1.15 5.43
C ASN A 144 8.99 2.06 6.46
N GLY A 145 8.73 1.85 7.74
CA GLY A 145 9.11 2.80 8.79
C GLY A 145 10.07 2.25 9.84
N GLY A 146 10.55 1.02 9.70
CA GLY A 146 11.48 0.37 10.62
C GLY A 146 10.82 -0.26 11.86
N ALA A 147 11.10 -1.55 12.08
CA ALA A 147 10.55 -2.35 13.19
C ALA A 147 10.88 -1.78 14.59
N GLY A 148 12.02 -1.10 14.75
CA GLY A 148 12.39 -0.50 16.04
C GLY A 148 11.40 0.56 16.54
N TRP A 149 10.78 1.31 15.62
CA TRP A 149 9.73 2.26 15.99
C TRP A 149 8.41 1.57 16.34
N ILE A 150 8.08 0.49 15.62
CA ILE A 150 6.91 -0.34 15.92
C ILE A 150 7.01 -0.94 17.32
N ILE A 151 8.19 -1.42 17.72
CA ILE A 151 8.43 -1.94 19.09
C ILE A 151 8.14 -0.86 20.15
N LYS A 152 8.59 0.38 19.93
CA LYS A 152 8.31 1.50 20.85
C LYS A 152 6.83 1.81 20.93
N GLU A 153 6.14 1.85 19.79
CA GLU A 153 4.71 2.16 19.71
C GLU A 153 3.85 1.05 20.35
N ARG A 154 4.23 -0.23 20.19
CA ARG A 154 3.61 -1.35 20.91
C ARG A 154 3.82 -1.27 22.42
N LYS A 155 5.01 -0.83 22.86
CA LYS A 155 5.28 -0.60 24.28
C LYS A 155 4.36 0.49 24.84
N MET A 156 4.20 1.60 24.12
CA MET A 156 3.28 2.68 24.52
C MET A 156 1.83 2.19 24.63
N ALA A 157 1.36 1.39 23.67
CA ALA A 157 0.02 0.79 23.73
C ALA A 157 -0.17 -0.08 24.97
N ARG A 158 0.81 -0.95 25.25
CA ARG A 158 0.79 -1.80 26.46
C ARG A 158 0.77 -0.98 27.75
N GLU A 159 1.57 0.09 27.83
CA GLU A 159 1.63 0.99 29.00
C GLU A 159 0.32 1.76 29.20
N ALA A 160 -0.44 2.01 28.13
CA ALA A 160 -1.76 2.61 28.17
C ALA A 160 -2.90 1.60 28.42
N GLY A 161 -2.59 0.30 28.54
CA GLY A 161 -3.59 -0.76 28.75
C GLY A 161 -4.29 -1.25 27.47
N ASP A 162 -3.83 -0.84 26.29
CA ASP A 162 -4.32 -1.33 24.99
C ASP A 162 -3.65 -2.65 24.59
N ASP A 163 -4.27 -3.40 23.67
CA ASP A 163 -3.70 -4.60 23.07
C ASP A 163 -2.55 -4.24 22.11
N PRO A 164 -1.29 -4.65 22.40
CA PRO A 164 -0.14 -4.34 21.56
C PRO A 164 -0.07 -5.21 20.29
N ASP A 165 -0.96 -6.18 20.12
CA ASP A 165 -1.03 -7.06 18.95
C ASP A 165 -2.19 -6.66 18.01
N LEU A 166 -2.99 -5.66 18.38
CA LEU A 166 -3.99 -5.03 17.53
C LEU A 166 -3.37 -3.84 16.78
N TRP A 167 -3.29 -3.91 15.46
CA TRP A 167 -2.83 -2.80 14.62
C TRP A 167 -3.95 -1.80 14.36
N PHE A 168 -4.99 -2.24 13.63
CA PHE A 168 -6.07 -1.38 13.16
C PHE A 168 -6.96 -0.98 14.33
N GLY A 169 -7.07 0.33 14.58
CA GLY A 169 -7.72 0.82 15.79
C GLY A 169 -7.00 0.38 17.07
N GLY A 170 -5.70 0.13 17.02
CA GLY A 170 -4.87 -0.17 18.19
C GLY A 170 -3.55 0.61 18.14
N VAL A 171 -2.44 -0.12 17.97
CA VAL A 171 -1.08 0.43 17.98
C VAL A 171 -0.88 1.57 16.96
N GLU A 172 -1.62 1.57 15.85
CA GLU A 172 -1.48 2.62 14.86
C GLU A 172 -1.73 4.05 15.39
N ARG A 173 -2.48 4.20 16.51
CA ARG A 173 -2.74 5.49 17.18
C ARG A 173 -1.56 6.07 17.93
N TYR A 174 -0.59 5.24 18.32
CA TYR A 174 0.57 5.66 19.08
C TYR A 174 1.66 6.18 18.15
N ASN A 175 2.36 7.23 18.55
CA ASN A 175 3.40 7.86 17.74
C ASN A 175 4.70 8.04 18.53
N ALA A 176 5.76 7.37 18.10
CA ALA A 176 7.10 7.52 18.67
C ALA A 176 8.06 8.33 17.77
N ARG A 177 7.57 8.91 16.66
CA ARG A 177 8.38 9.51 15.59
C ARG A 177 7.84 10.87 15.14
N ALA A 178 8.53 11.52 14.19
CA ALA A 178 8.04 12.76 13.59
C ALA A 178 6.66 12.56 12.94
N THR A 179 5.73 13.50 13.12
CA THR A 179 4.32 13.35 12.71
C THR A 179 4.15 13.02 11.23
N TRP A 180 4.99 13.57 10.35
CA TRP A 180 4.93 13.27 8.92
C TRP A 180 5.30 11.81 8.63
N ALA A 181 6.36 11.30 9.26
CA ALA A 181 6.82 9.92 9.09
C ALA A 181 5.83 8.92 9.71
N TRP A 182 5.18 9.31 10.80
CA TRP A 182 4.10 8.53 11.40
C TRP A 182 2.91 8.39 10.45
N ARG A 183 2.42 9.50 9.88
CA ARG A 183 1.30 9.49 8.93
C ARG A 183 1.60 8.63 7.70
N GLU A 184 2.78 8.82 7.11
CA GLU A 184 3.23 8.01 5.98
C GLU A 184 3.24 6.51 6.32
N ASN A 185 3.76 6.17 7.50
CA ASN A 185 3.85 4.79 7.95
C ASN A 185 2.49 4.14 8.23
N ARG A 186 1.50 4.90 8.72
CA ARG A 186 0.13 4.36 8.94
C ARG A 186 -0.65 4.18 7.65
N ASP A 187 -0.39 5.04 6.68
CA ASP A 187 -1.03 4.98 5.38
C ASP A 187 -0.49 3.80 4.54
N TYR A 188 0.77 3.40 4.76
CA TYR A 188 1.42 2.34 3.98
C TYR A 188 0.72 0.97 4.06
N PRO A 189 0.44 0.37 5.24
CA PRO A 189 -0.35 -0.87 5.32
C PRO A 189 -1.75 -0.75 4.70
N ARG A 190 -2.41 0.41 4.85
CA ARG A 190 -3.76 0.64 4.30
C ARG A 190 -3.74 0.66 2.78
N LYS A 191 -2.78 1.35 2.19
CA LYS A 191 -2.58 1.38 0.74
C LYS A 191 -2.35 -0.02 0.18
N ILE A 192 -1.58 -0.85 0.87
CA ILE A 192 -1.28 -2.21 0.40
C ILE A 192 -2.47 -3.14 0.61
N LEU A 193 -2.94 -3.29 1.84
CA LEU A 193 -3.91 -4.30 2.23
C LEU A 193 -5.34 -3.99 1.75
N ILE A 194 -5.73 -2.71 1.77
CA ILE A 194 -7.12 -2.30 1.47
C ILE A 194 -7.22 -1.79 0.02
N LYS A 195 -6.27 -0.96 -0.42
CA LYS A 195 -6.36 -0.31 -1.75
C LYS A 195 -5.78 -1.15 -2.88
N HIS A 196 -4.55 -1.65 -2.76
CA HIS A 196 -3.84 -2.29 -3.87
C HIS A 196 -4.08 -3.80 -3.97
N GLN A 197 -4.13 -4.51 -2.84
CA GLN A 197 -4.29 -5.96 -2.78
C GLN A 197 -5.52 -6.50 -3.52
N PRO A 198 -6.72 -5.86 -3.50
CA PRO A 198 -7.87 -6.38 -4.25
C PRO A 198 -7.62 -6.55 -5.75
N THR A 199 -6.70 -5.77 -6.33
CA THR A 199 -6.26 -5.91 -7.73
C THR A 199 -5.64 -7.29 -8.01
N TYR A 200 -4.99 -7.90 -7.01
CA TYR A 200 -4.24 -9.15 -7.13
C TYR A 200 -4.97 -10.37 -6.55
N LYS A 201 -6.29 -10.28 -6.31
CA LYS A 201 -7.10 -11.38 -5.75
C LYS A 201 -7.07 -12.70 -6.54
N HIS A 202 -6.65 -12.67 -7.80
CA HIS A 202 -6.50 -13.88 -8.62
C HIS A 202 -5.11 -14.53 -8.50
N TRP A 203 -4.21 -13.95 -7.71
CA TRP A 203 -2.85 -14.45 -7.47
C TRP A 203 -2.74 -15.22 -6.13
N GLY A 204 -3.81 -15.26 -5.33
CA GLY A 204 -3.89 -15.92 -4.04
C GLY A 204 -5.08 -15.42 -3.22
N VAL A 205 -5.13 -15.77 -1.94
CA VAL A 205 -6.18 -15.31 -1.01
C VAL A 205 -5.78 -13.96 -0.41
N PRO A 206 -6.59 -12.88 -0.58
CA PRO A 206 -6.33 -11.60 0.06
C PRO A 206 -6.46 -11.66 1.58
N GLU A 207 -5.61 -10.92 2.30
CA GLU A 207 -5.76 -10.61 3.72
C GLU A 207 -6.72 -9.44 3.95
N CYS A 208 -7.19 -9.31 5.19
CA CYS A 208 -7.96 -8.13 5.63
C CYS A 208 -9.24 -7.86 4.82
N SER A 209 -9.85 -8.89 4.21
CA SER A 209 -11.01 -8.72 3.31
C SER A 209 -12.26 -8.14 3.97
N THR A 210 -12.30 -8.10 5.30
CA THR A 210 -13.39 -7.53 6.10
C THR A 210 -13.19 -6.05 6.44
N LEU A 211 -11.97 -5.51 6.26
CA LEU A 211 -11.68 -4.09 6.47
C LEU A 211 -12.03 -3.31 5.20
N LYS A 212 -12.88 -2.29 5.35
CA LYS A 212 -13.27 -1.36 4.28
C LYS A 212 -12.76 0.04 4.58
#